data_AF-A0A1V3KWI6-F1
#
_entry.id   AF-A0A1V3KWI6-F1
#
_cell.length_a   1.000
_cell.length_b   1.000
_cell.length_c   1.000
_cell.angle_alpha   90.00
_cell.angle_beta   90.00
_cell.angle_gamma   90.00
#
_symmetry.space_group_name_H-M   'P 1'
#
loop_
_entity.id
_entity.type
_entity.pdbx_description
1 polymer ?
#
loop_
_entity_poly.entity_id
_entity_poly.type
_entity_poly.pdbx_seq_one_letter_code
_entity_poly.pdbx_strand_id
1 'polypeptide(L)'
;MTTNTYAKFAPNVFVAKCPEPHKKGDIIVLTSRHGKEVEVEVHNLVKQSAYHYFYSFTRCDGMDSQKRAEQRVQRYQDAAHNAMKRSYQFFEAAQEGREFLSMGEPIKIGHHSEKRHRTLLDRNHRRMEKSVEEMKKAESYDDKIAYWESRAGKIDLSMPESLEFFQFELARAKGKHQELKDNPEKRAHPFSLTYAKKAVNELEKKVKLAEVLWA
;
A
#
# COMPACT_ATOMS: atom_id res chain seq x y z
N MET A 1 25.43 3.64 -25.67
CA MET A 1 24.78 4.50 -24.65
C MET A 1 24.92 3.82 -23.31
N THR A 2 25.74 4.38 -22.43
CA THR A 2 25.93 3.95 -21.05
C THR A 2 24.68 4.34 -20.26
N THR A 3 23.66 3.47 -20.24
CA THR A 3 22.38 3.77 -19.57
C THR A 3 22.44 3.46 -18.09
N ASN A 4 22.01 4.40 -17.24
CA ASN A 4 21.87 4.17 -15.81
C ASN A 4 20.61 3.35 -15.53
N THR A 5 20.72 2.36 -14.65
CA THR A 5 19.64 1.39 -14.39
C THR A 5 19.42 1.21 -12.90
N TYR A 6 18.30 0.59 -12.52
CA TYR A 6 18.04 0.24 -11.11
C TYR A 6 18.72 -1.08 -10.74
N ALA A 7 19.34 -1.13 -9.57
CA ALA A 7 19.80 -2.35 -8.94
C ALA A 7 19.18 -2.53 -7.55
N LYS A 8 18.77 -3.75 -7.21
CA LYS A 8 18.25 -4.06 -5.88
C LYS A 8 19.41 -4.14 -4.89
N PHE A 9 19.33 -3.38 -3.79
CA PHE A 9 20.36 -3.35 -2.75
C PHE A 9 19.93 -4.07 -1.48
N ALA A 10 18.71 -3.80 -1.00
CA ALA A 10 18.12 -4.42 0.17
C ALA A 10 16.62 -4.73 -0.07
N PRO A 11 15.92 -5.41 0.85
CA PRO A 11 14.48 -5.61 0.71
C PRO A 11 13.75 -4.26 0.55
N ASN A 12 13.05 -4.10 -0.56
CA ASN A 12 12.33 -2.88 -0.95
C ASN A 12 13.21 -1.62 -1.16
N VAL A 13 14.55 -1.76 -1.26
CA VAL A 13 15.46 -0.64 -1.54
C VAL A 13 16.20 -0.89 -2.85
N PHE A 14 16.14 0.10 -3.74
CA PHE A 14 16.85 0.13 -5.01
C PHE A 14 17.86 1.27 -5.00
N VAL A 15 18.96 1.06 -5.71
CA VAL A 15 20.06 2.03 -5.92
C VAL A 15 20.26 2.23 -7.41
N ALA A 16 20.76 3.41 -7.79
CA ALA A 16 21.17 3.74 -9.13
C ALA A 16 22.45 2.97 -9.46
N LYS A 17 22.43 2.17 -10.52
CA LYS A 17 23.59 1.49 -11.08
C LYS A 17 24.08 2.29 -12.29
N CYS A 18 25.19 2.97 -12.11
CA CYS A 18 25.80 3.85 -13.11
C CYS A 18 27.13 3.26 -13.59
N PRO A 19 27.44 3.29 -14.89
CA PRO A 19 28.75 2.91 -15.41
C PRO A 19 29.82 4.00 -15.16
N GLU A 20 29.38 5.26 -15.04
CA GLU A 20 30.24 6.42 -14.79
C GLU A 20 30.05 6.95 -13.35
N PRO A 21 31.07 7.58 -12.76
CA PRO A 21 30.98 8.15 -11.43
C PRO A 21 30.18 9.47 -11.42
N HIS A 22 29.34 9.65 -10.40
CA HIS A 22 28.54 10.84 -10.14
C HIS A 22 28.83 11.42 -8.74
N LYS A 23 28.54 12.71 -8.56
CA LYS A 23 28.63 13.43 -7.29
C LYS A 23 27.27 13.51 -6.60
N LYS A 24 27.30 13.71 -5.29
CA LYS A 24 26.09 13.98 -4.49
C LYS A 24 25.43 15.28 -5.01
N GLY A 25 24.13 15.21 -5.28
CA GLY A 25 23.32 16.28 -5.87
C GLY A 25 23.21 16.23 -7.40
N ASP A 26 23.92 15.32 -8.08
CA ASP A 26 23.78 15.18 -9.53
C ASP A 26 22.39 14.64 -9.90
N ILE A 27 21.76 15.23 -10.92
CA ILE A 27 20.51 14.75 -11.49
C ILE A 27 20.84 13.81 -12.65
N ILE A 28 20.40 12.56 -12.55
CA ILE A 28 20.61 11.54 -13.57
C ILE A 28 19.28 10.92 -14.00
N VAL A 29 19.24 10.42 -15.23
CA VAL A 29 18.08 9.67 -15.74
C VAL A 29 18.31 8.18 -15.50
N LEU A 30 17.39 7.54 -14.78
CA LEU A 30 17.34 6.09 -14.62
C LEU A 30 16.30 5.47 -15.55
N THR A 31 16.72 4.44 -16.29
CA THR A 31 15.84 3.65 -17.14
C THR A 31 15.44 2.37 -16.42
N SER A 32 14.13 2.15 -16.26
CA SER A 32 13.59 0.89 -15.72
C SER A 32 13.71 -0.26 -16.73
N ARG A 33 13.56 -1.51 -16.25
CA ARG A 33 13.50 -2.70 -17.13
C ARG A 33 12.42 -2.61 -18.22
N HIS A 34 11.40 -1.78 -18.01
CA HIS A 34 10.28 -1.58 -18.94
C HIS A 34 10.44 -0.31 -19.81
N GLY A 35 11.62 0.31 -19.84
CA GLY A 35 11.89 1.49 -20.67
C GLY A 35 11.35 2.82 -20.12
N LYS A 36 10.69 2.82 -18.95
CA LYS A 36 10.29 4.07 -18.28
C LYS A 36 11.53 4.78 -17.74
N GLU A 37 11.72 6.03 -18.16
CA GLU A 37 12.78 6.93 -17.72
C GLU A 37 12.29 7.84 -16.59
N VAL A 38 13.16 8.09 -15.62
CA VAL A 38 12.86 8.87 -14.42
C VAL A 38 14.11 9.65 -14.02
N GLU A 39 13.94 10.94 -13.78
CA GLU A 39 14.96 11.79 -13.18
C GLU A 39 15.08 11.53 -11.68
N VAL A 40 16.31 11.31 -11.24
CA VAL A 40 16.64 11.08 -9.84
C VAL A 40 17.84 11.91 -9.42
N GLU A 41 17.82 12.35 -8.18
CA GLU A 41 18.93 13.04 -7.53
C GLU A 41 19.79 12.02 -6.79
N VAL A 42 21.10 12.04 -7.08
CA VAL A 42 22.11 11.15 -6.51
C VAL A 42 22.49 11.61 -5.09
N HIS A 43 22.54 10.66 -4.14
CA HIS A 43 22.96 10.93 -2.76
C HIS A 43 24.33 10.32 -2.46
N ASN A 44 24.38 9.15 -1.81
CA ASN A 44 25.61 8.55 -1.32
C ASN A 44 26.11 7.44 -2.25
N LEU A 45 27.42 7.24 -2.32
CA LEU A 45 28.03 6.08 -2.98
C LEU A 45 27.96 4.88 -2.04
N VAL A 46 27.04 3.96 -2.35
CA VAL A 46 26.71 2.79 -1.52
C VAL A 46 27.68 1.64 -1.74
N LYS A 47 28.09 1.42 -3.00
CA LYS A 47 28.96 0.33 -3.39
C LYS A 47 29.69 0.68 -4.68
N GLN A 48 30.92 0.20 -4.83
CA GLN A 48 31.66 0.23 -6.08
C GLN A 48 31.98 -1.20 -6.54
N SER A 49 31.88 -1.43 -7.85
CA SER A 49 32.36 -2.61 -8.55
C SER A 49 33.38 -2.17 -9.61
N ALA A 50 34.09 -3.11 -10.23
CA ALA A 50 35.12 -2.82 -11.23
C ALA A 50 34.63 -1.94 -12.40
N TYR A 51 33.34 -2.02 -12.74
CA TYR A 51 32.74 -1.33 -13.88
C TYR A 51 31.49 -0.50 -13.54
N HIS A 52 31.08 -0.47 -12.27
CA HIS A 52 29.81 0.17 -11.91
C HIS A 52 29.88 0.81 -10.53
N TYR A 53 29.19 1.93 -10.41
CA TYR A 53 28.99 2.70 -9.21
C TYR A 53 27.52 2.58 -8.78
N PHE A 54 27.28 2.37 -7.49
CA PHE A 54 25.95 2.21 -6.94
C PHE A 54 25.65 3.37 -6.01
N TYR A 55 24.62 4.15 -6.33
CA TYR A 55 24.23 5.32 -5.56
C TYR A 55 22.84 5.20 -4.96
N SER A 56 22.66 5.65 -3.74
CA SER A 56 21.32 5.98 -3.25
C SER A 56 20.78 7.19 -4.01
N PHE A 57 19.46 7.28 -4.14
CA PHE A 57 18.84 8.34 -4.90
C PHE A 57 17.45 8.67 -4.34
N THR A 58 17.01 9.90 -4.58
CA THR A 58 15.62 10.33 -4.44
C THR A 58 15.05 10.63 -5.81
N ARG A 59 13.76 10.37 -6.02
CA ARG A 59 13.13 10.70 -7.30
C ARG A 59 12.72 12.16 -7.31
N CYS A 60 13.05 12.88 -8.38
CA CYS A 60 12.73 14.30 -8.51
C CYS A 60 11.22 14.54 -8.69
N ASP A 61 10.48 13.54 -9.18
CA ASP A 61 9.00 13.57 -9.25
C ASP A 61 8.31 13.46 -7.89
N GLY A 62 9.10 13.34 -6.80
CA GLY A 62 8.62 13.21 -5.43
C GLY A 62 7.88 11.91 -5.18
N MET A 63 7.97 10.91 -6.05
CA MET A 63 7.30 9.63 -5.88
C MET A 63 8.11 8.73 -4.94
N ASP A 64 7.61 8.45 -3.75
CA ASP A 64 8.24 7.56 -2.76
C ASP A 64 7.34 6.33 -2.48
N SER A 65 7.62 5.58 -1.40
CA SER A 65 6.74 4.48 -0.98
C SER A 65 5.44 4.96 -0.32
N GLN A 66 5.41 6.13 0.33
CA GLN A 66 4.23 6.71 0.97
C GLN A 66 3.22 7.17 -0.07
N LYS A 67 3.61 8.03 -0.99
CA LYS A 67 2.74 8.49 -2.09
C LYS A 67 2.26 7.33 -2.97
N ARG A 68 3.07 6.28 -3.15
CA ARG A 68 2.60 5.04 -3.83
C ARG A 68 1.51 4.32 -3.05
N ALA A 69 1.59 4.32 -1.72
CA ALA A 69 0.54 3.76 -0.88
C ALA A 69 -0.73 4.64 -0.95
N GLU A 70 -0.60 5.97 -0.87
CA GLU A 70 -1.71 6.93 -1.03
C GLU A 70 -2.44 6.76 -2.37
N GLN A 71 -1.70 6.66 -3.48
CA GLN A 71 -2.30 6.41 -4.80
C GLN A 71 -3.06 5.08 -4.85
N ARG A 72 -2.59 4.05 -4.12
CA ARG A 72 -3.30 2.77 -4.01
C ARG A 72 -4.57 2.91 -3.17
N VAL A 73 -4.51 3.64 -2.06
CA VAL A 73 -5.69 3.98 -1.24
C VAL A 73 -6.75 4.64 -2.11
N GLN A 74 -6.39 5.72 -2.80
CA GLN A 74 -7.32 6.46 -3.65
C GLN A 74 -7.94 5.55 -4.71
N ARG A 75 -7.13 4.74 -5.39
CA ARG A 75 -7.62 3.80 -6.41
C ARG A 75 -8.63 2.80 -5.85
N TYR A 76 -8.43 2.29 -4.65
CA TYR A 76 -9.37 1.35 -4.03
C TYR A 76 -10.62 2.05 -3.51
N GLN A 77 -10.51 3.26 -2.97
CA GLN A 77 -11.65 4.10 -2.60
C GLN A 77 -12.51 4.40 -3.82
N ASP A 78 -11.91 4.79 -4.94
CA ASP A 78 -12.63 5.03 -6.20
C ASP A 78 -13.32 3.74 -6.69
N ALA A 79 -12.65 2.59 -6.59
CA ALA A 79 -13.21 1.30 -6.98
C ALA A 79 -14.42 0.92 -6.10
N ALA A 80 -14.32 1.13 -4.78
CA ALA A 80 -15.37 0.89 -3.81
C ALA A 80 -16.57 1.81 -4.05
N HIS A 81 -16.33 3.12 -4.21
CA HIS A 81 -17.37 4.10 -4.53
C HIS A 81 -18.08 3.76 -5.85
N ASN A 82 -17.34 3.39 -6.89
CA ASN A 82 -17.93 2.97 -8.16
C ASN A 82 -18.75 1.68 -8.04
N ALA A 83 -18.33 0.73 -7.19
CA ALA A 83 -19.12 -0.47 -6.90
C ALA A 83 -20.41 -0.13 -6.15
N MET A 84 -20.33 0.73 -5.13
CA MET A 84 -21.50 1.21 -4.40
C MET A 84 -22.49 1.96 -5.31
N LYS A 85 -21.99 2.80 -6.23
CA LYS A 85 -22.81 3.47 -7.24
C LYS A 85 -23.55 2.48 -8.13
N ARG A 86 -22.87 1.42 -8.61
CA ARG A 86 -23.53 0.35 -9.40
C ARG A 86 -24.55 -0.42 -8.56
N SER A 87 -24.22 -0.72 -7.31
CA SER A 87 -25.14 -1.38 -6.37
C SER A 87 -26.44 -0.59 -6.22
N TYR A 88 -26.34 0.72 -6.00
CA TYR A 88 -27.48 1.62 -5.89
C TYR A 88 -28.30 1.68 -7.19
N GLN A 89 -27.64 1.76 -8.36
CA GLN A 89 -28.33 1.72 -9.65
C GLN A 89 -29.13 0.41 -9.86
N PHE A 90 -28.58 -0.74 -9.47
CA PHE A 90 -29.30 -2.00 -9.54
C PHE A 90 -30.48 -2.05 -8.54
N PHE A 91 -30.29 -1.49 -7.34
CA PHE A 91 -31.35 -1.38 -6.34
C PHE A 91 -32.52 -0.52 -6.85
N GLU A 92 -32.24 0.66 -7.41
CA GLU A 92 -33.26 1.53 -8.00
C GLU A 92 -33.97 0.82 -9.17
N ALA A 93 -33.22 0.16 -10.05
CA ALA A 93 -33.81 -0.60 -11.15
C ALA A 93 -34.66 -1.79 -10.67
N ALA A 94 -34.37 -2.38 -9.50
CA ALA A 94 -35.18 -3.45 -8.90
C ALA A 94 -36.53 -2.96 -8.38
N GLN A 95 -36.76 -1.64 -8.31
CA GLN A 95 -38.05 -1.04 -7.96
C GLN A 95 -39.01 -0.93 -9.16
N GLU A 96 -38.68 -1.52 -10.32
CA GLU A 96 -39.59 -1.57 -11.48
C GLU A 96 -40.94 -2.17 -11.05
N GLY A 97 -42.05 -1.47 -11.32
CA GLY A 97 -43.39 -1.94 -10.96
C GLY A 97 -43.72 -1.89 -9.47
N ARG A 98 -42.96 -1.12 -8.66
CA ARG A 98 -43.21 -0.94 -7.23
C ARG A 98 -44.66 -0.54 -6.90
N GLU A 99 -45.25 0.38 -7.65
CA GLU A 99 -46.65 0.80 -7.45
C GLU A 99 -47.61 -0.39 -7.59
N PHE A 100 -47.47 -1.16 -8.67
CA PHE A 100 -48.25 -2.38 -8.89
C PHE A 100 -48.06 -3.41 -7.78
N LEU A 101 -46.81 -3.70 -7.40
CA LEU A 101 -46.50 -4.68 -6.37
C LEU A 101 -46.95 -4.24 -4.96
N SER A 102 -46.97 -2.93 -4.69
CA SER A 102 -47.40 -2.39 -3.39
C SER A 102 -48.89 -2.60 -3.11
N MET A 103 -49.71 -2.80 -4.16
CA MET A 103 -51.12 -3.17 -4.01
C MET A 103 -51.30 -4.59 -3.43
N GLY A 104 -50.25 -5.41 -3.41
CA GLY A 104 -50.27 -6.73 -2.78
C GLY A 104 -51.10 -7.78 -3.51
N GLU A 105 -51.39 -7.58 -4.81
CA GLU A 105 -52.15 -8.56 -5.58
C GLU A 105 -51.39 -9.90 -5.67
N PRO A 106 -52.00 -11.04 -5.35
CA PRO A 106 -51.34 -12.34 -5.50
C PRO A 106 -51.18 -12.72 -6.99
N ILE A 107 -50.24 -13.63 -7.27
CA ILE A 107 -50.11 -14.23 -8.60
C ILE A 107 -51.32 -15.13 -8.86
N LYS A 108 -52.15 -14.75 -9.84
CA LYS A 108 -53.34 -15.51 -10.26
C LYS A 108 -52.91 -16.63 -11.23
N ILE A 109 -52.79 -17.86 -10.71
CA ILE A 109 -52.36 -19.04 -11.49
C ILE A 109 -53.38 -19.34 -12.60
N GLY A 110 -52.92 -19.54 -13.83
CA GLY A 110 -53.75 -19.81 -15.01
C GLY A 110 -54.36 -18.56 -15.68
N HIS A 111 -54.16 -17.37 -15.11
CA HIS A 111 -54.64 -16.11 -15.68
C HIS A 111 -53.65 -15.54 -16.71
N HIS A 112 -54.15 -14.80 -17.71
CA HIS A 112 -53.31 -14.24 -18.78
C HIS A 112 -52.22 -13.27 -18.27
N SER A 113 -52.38 -12.69 -17.08
CA SER A 113 -51.40 -11.80 -16.44
C SER A 113 -50.28 -12.52 -15.67
N GLU A 114 -50.42 -13.83 -15.41
CA GLU A 114 -49.48 -14.61 -14.58
C GLU A 114 -48.04 -14.49 -15.07
N LYS A 115 -47.82 -14.71 -16.37
CA LYS A 115 -46.48 -14.69 -16.98
C LYS A 115 -45.79 -13.35 -16.79
N ARG A 116 -46.52 -12.24 -16.95
CA ARG A 116 -45.98 -10.88 -16.75
C ARG A 116 -45.59 -10.66 -15.29
N HIS A 117 -46.44 -11.07 -14.35
CA HIS A 117 -46.17 -10.92 -12.92
C HIS A 117 -44.91 -11.69 -12.51
N ARG A 118 -44.79 -12.98 -12.86
CA ARG A 118 -43.58 -13.77 -12.57
C ARG A 118 -42.32 -13.15 -13.18
N THR A 119 -42.39 -12.74 -14.45
CA THR A 119 -41.26 -12.12 -15.15
C THR A 119 -40.78 -10.83 -14.47
N LEU A 120 -41.72 -10.01 -13.96
CA LEU A 120 -41.40 -8.79 -13.23
C LEU A 120 -40.64 -9.11 -11.92
N LEU A 121 -41.17 -10.06 -11.13
CA LEU A 121 -40.54 -10.50 -9.87
C LEU A 121 -39.15 -11.09 -10.12
N ASP A 122 -39.01 -11.99 -11.09
CA ASP A 122 -37.72 -12.62 -11.44
C ASP A 122 -36.68 -11.57 -11.86
N ARG A 123 -37.10 -10.55 -12.63
CA ARG A 123 -36.21 -9.47 -13.06
C ARG A 123 -35.77 -8.61 -11.88
N ASN A 124 -36.70 -8.23 -11.00
CA ASN A 124 -36.39 -7.44 -9.81
C ASN A 124 -35.50 -8.22 -8.84
N HIS A 125 -35.74 -9.53 -8.67
CA HIS A 125 -34.90 -10.43 -7.89
C HIS A 125 -33.46 -10.45 -8.42
N ARG A 126 -33.27 -10.69 -9.71
CA ARG A 126 -31.93 -10.70 -10.34
C ARG A 126 -31.20 -9.37 -10.22
N ARG A 127 -31.92 -8.24 -10.28
CA ARG A 127 -31.33 -6.92 -10.06
C ARG A 127 -30.93 -6.73 -8.60
N MET A 128 -31.75 -7.19 -7.65
CA MET A 128 -31.41 -7.16 -6.23
C MET A 128 -30.19 -8.02 -5.92
N GLU A 129 -30.08 -9.23 -6.48
CA GLU A 129 -28.88 -10.07 -6.37
C GLU A 129 -27.62 -9.31 -6.81
N LYS A 130 -27.66 -8.69 -8.00
CA LYS A 130 -26.53 -7.86 -8.50
C LYS A 130 -26.23 -6.66 -7.62
N SER A 131 -27.26 -6.03 -7.04
CA SER A 131 -27.06 -4.93 -6.09
C SER A 131 -26.27 -5.39 -4.87
N VAL A 132 -26.64 -6.54 -4.30
CA VAL A 132 -25.93 -7.13 -3.14
C VAL A 132 -24.52 -7.58 -3.51
N GLU A 133 -24.32 -8.17 -4.70
CA GLU A 133 -22.99 -8.56 -5.19
C GLU A 133 -22.04 -7.35 -5.29
N GLU A 134 -22.50 -6.25 -5.87
CA GLU A 134 -21.71 -5.01 -5.98
C GLU A 134 -21.46 -4.35 -4.61
N MET A 135 -22.40 -4.46 -3.67
CA MET A 135 -22.22 -3.99 -2.29
C MET A 135 -21.12 -4.79 -1.58
N LYS A 136 -21.17 -6.12 -1.63
CA LYS A 136 -20.12 -7.00 -1.09
C LYS A 136 -18.76 -6.74 -1.74
N LYS A 137 -18.76 -6.42 -3.03
CA LYS A 137 -17.54 -6.03 -3.75
C LYS A 137 -16.97 -4.72 -3.22
N ALA A 138 -17.81 -3.73 -2.90
CA ALA A 138 -17.40 -2.49 -2.25
C ALA A 138 -16.74 -2.77 -0.89
N GLU A 139 -17.41 -3.53 -0.02
CA GLU A 139 -16.90 -3.94 1.30
C GLU A 139 -15.56 -4.68 1.21
N SER A 140 -15.36 -5.51 0.18
CA SER A 140 -14.09 -6.24 -0.02
C SER A 140 -12.87 -5.34 -0.26
N TYR A 141 -13.08 -4.06 -0.56
CA TYR A 141 -12.00 -3.08 -0.71
C TYR A 141 -11.59 -2.46 0.62
N ASP A 142 -12.42 -2.49 1.66
CA ASP A 142 -12.14 -1.83 2.95
C ASP A 142 -10.87 -2.37 3.60
N ASP A 143 -10.70 -3.69 3.64
CA ASP A 143 -9.47 -4.32 4.15
C ASP A 143 -8.22 -3.88 3.39
N LYS A 144 -8.35 -3.70 2.06
CA LYS A 144 -7.23 -3.26 1.21
C LYS A 144 -6.92 -1.79 1.46
N ILE A 145 -7.95 -0.95 1.61
CA ILE A 145 -7.82 0.47 1.93
C ILE A 145 -7.09 0.60 3.26
N ALA A 146 -7.59 -0.02 4.32
CA ALA A 146 -6.98 0.00 5.65
C ALA A 146 -5.51 -0.48 5.63
N TYR A 147 -5.22 -1.55 4.88
CA TYR A 147 -3.85 -2.01 4.70
C TYR A 147 -2.95 -0.94 4.07
N TRP A 148 -3.37 -0.31 2.97
CA TRP A 148 -2.55 0.71 2.28
C TRP A 148 -2.46 2.02 3.06
N GLU A 149 -3.50 2.41 3.79
CA GLU A 149 -3.48 3.56 4.71
C GLU A 149 -2.42 3.36 5.80
N SER A 150 -2.33 2.16 6.38
CA SER A 150 -1.28 1.84 7.36
C SER A 150 0.15 1.92 6.78
N ARG A 151 0.29 1.84 5.44
CA ARG A 151 1.56 1.96 4.73
C ARG A 151 1.88 3.39 4.31
N ALA A 152 0.87 4.25 4.12
CA ALA A 152 1.03 5.62 3.70
C ALA A 152 1.76 6.50 4.74
N GLY A 153 1.68 6.15 6.03
CA GLY A 153 2.44 6.85 7.08
C GLY A 153 3.80 6.21 7.43
N LYS A 154 4.20 5.13 6.73
CA LYS A 154 5.38 4.36 7.13
C LYS A 154 6.65 4.97 6.55
N ILE A 155 7.60 5.31 7.43
CA ILE A 155 8.97 5.65 7.03
C ILE A 155 9.75 4.35 6.82
N ASP A 156 10.36 4.19 5.64
CA ASP A 156 11.20 3.04 5.30
C ASP A 156 12.58 3.45 4.80
N LEU A 157 13.48 2.47 4.62
CA LEU A 157 14.89 2.69 4.26
C LEU A 157 15.09 3.35 2.88
N SER A 158 14.05 3.45 2.04
CA SER A 158 14.14 4.12 0.74
C SER A 158 14.00 5.64 0.83
N MET A 159 13.80 6.18 2.04
CA MET A 159 13.64 7.61 2.31
C MET A 159 14.87 8.19 3.02
N PRO A 160 15.29 9.42 2.70
CA PRO A 160 16.37 10.09 3.43
C PRO A 160 16.09 10.28 4.92
N GLU A 161 14.84 10.60 5.29
CA GLU A 161 14.44 10.81 6.69
C GLU A 161 14.52 9.52 7.53
N SER A 162 14.70 8.38 6.88
CA SER A 162 14.79 7.08 7.55
C SER A 162 15.98 6.96 8.50
N LEU A 163 17.07 7.69 8.25
CA LEU A 163 18.24 7.68 9.12
C LEU A 163 17.90 8.24 10.51
N GLU A 164 17.35 9.46 10.55
CA GLU A 164 16.95 10.11 11.80
C GLU A 164 15.85 9.30 12.52
N PHE A 165 14.86 8.83 11.76
CA PHE A 165 13.78 8.00 12.30
C PHE A 165 14.28 6.73 12.98
N PHE A 166 15.18 5.97 12.32
CA PHE A 166 15.70 4.73 12.90
C PHE A 166 16.69 4.99 14.04
N GLN A 167 17.43 6.09 14.03
CA GLN A 167 18.27 6.48 15.16
C GLN A 167 17.43 6.80 16.41
N PHE A 168 16.35 7.56 16.25
CA PHE A 168 15.41 7.85 17.34
C PHE A 168 14.77 6.56 17.90
N GLU A 169 14.24 5.71 17.03
CA GLU A 169 13.64 4.44 17.43
C GLU A 169 14.67 3.50 18.09
N LEU A 170 15.92 3.50 17.62
CA LEU A 170 17.00 2.75 18.25
C LEU A 170 17.29 3.23 19.68
N ALA A 171 17.35 4.55 19.90
CA ALA A 171 17.55 5.12 21.23
C ALA A 171 16.43 4.70 22.19
N ARG A 172 15.18 4.79 21.73
CA ARG A 172 14.00 4.33 22.49
C ARG A 172 14.05 2.83 22.79
N ALA A 173 14.43 2.01 21.82
CA ALA A 173 14.55 0.56 22.00
C ALA A 173 15.65 0.19 23.00
N LYS A 174 16.80 0.88 22.97
CA LYS A 174 17.88 0.71 23.94
C LYS A 174 17.43 1.08 25.35
N GLY A 175 16.71 2.19 25.50
CA GLY A 175 16.11 2.61 26.78
C GLY A 175 15.16 1.54 27.33
N LYS A 176 14.24 1.02 26.51
CA LYS A 176 13.32 -0.05 26.90
C LYS A 176 14.04 -1.35 27.29
N HIS A 177 15.06 -1.75 26.54
CA HIS A 177 15.86 -2.92 26.87
C HIS A 177 16.59 -2.75 28.21
N GLN A 178 17.15 -1.57 28.46
CA GLN A 178 17.81 -1.26 29.72
C GLN A 178 16.82 -1.24 30.89
N GLU A 179 15.65 -0.62 30.72
CA GLU A 179 14.59 -0.60 31.74
C GLU A 179 14.16 -2.02 32.14
N LEU A 180 13.96 -2.92 31.18
CA LEU A 180 13.60 -4.31 31.45
C LEU A 180 14.76 -5.11 32.06
N LYS A 181 16.00 -4.70 31.83
CA LYS A 181 17.18 -5.32 32.44
C LYS A 181 17.26 -4.95 33.92
N ASP A 182 17.07 -3.68 34.23
CA ASP A 182 17.17 -3.10 35.58
C ASP A 182 15.94 -3.42 36.45
N ASN A 183 14.77 -3.59 35.82
CA ASN A 183 13.48 -3.83 36.49
C ASN A 183 12.85 -5.16 36.01
N PRO A 184 13.29 -6.32 36.53
CA PRO A 184 12.73 -7.62 36.14
C PRO A 184 11.22 -7.76 36.37
N GLU A 185 10.66 -7.04 37.33
CA GLU A 185 9.23 -7.03 37.67
C GLU A 185 8.34 -6.39 36.60
N LYS A 186 8.91 -5.53 35.75
CA LYS A 186 8.20 -4.93 34.60
C LYS A 186 8.11 -5.87 33.40
N ARG A 187 8.73 -7.05 33.47
CA ARG A 187 8.67 -8.06 32.39
C ARG A 187 7.32 -8.75 32.45
N ALA A 188 6.49 -8.54 31.42
CA ALA A 188 5.20 -9.23 31.31
C ALA A 188 5.34 -10.76 31.19
N HIS A 189 6.45 -11.24 30.61
CA HIS A 189 6.71 -12.66 30.42
C HIS A 189 8.23 -12.95 30.32
N PRO A 190 8.68 -14.22 30.45
CA PRO A 190 10.11 -14.56 30.44
C PRO A 190 10.88 -14.06 29.22
N PHE A 191 10.23 -14.04 28.04
CA PHE A 191 10.85 -13.59 26.79
C PHE A 191 10.87 -12.06 26.58
N SER A 192 10.35 -11.23 27.51
CA SER A 192 10.25 -9.78 27.30
C SER A 192 11.62 -9.14 27.04
N LEU A 193 12.65 -9.59 27.76
CA LEU A 193 14.02 -9.10 27.59
C LEU A 193 14.59 -9.53 26.22
N THR A 194 14.35 -10.78 25.82
CA THR A 194 14.80 -11.33 24.53
C THR A 194 14.18 -10.57 23.36
N TYR A 195 12.88 -10.24 23.42
CA TYR A 195 12.21 -9.46 22.40
C TYR A 195 12.74 -8.02 22.35
N ALA A 196 12.99 -7.39 23.50
CA ALA A 196 13.60 -6.06 23.54
C ALA A 196 15.00 -6.07 22.93
N LYS A 197 15.83 -7.08 23.25
CA LYS A 197 17.17 -7.23 22.66
C LYS A 197 17.11 -7.47 21.15
N LYS A 198 16.16 -8.29 20.69
CA LYS A 198 15.92 -8.54 19.26
C LYS A 198 15.56 -7.23 18.54
N ALA A 199 14.66 -6.43 19.11
CA ALA A 199 14.27 -5.13 18.54
C ALA A 199 15.47 -4.17 18.39
N VAL A 200 16.32 -4.07 19.42
CA VAL A 200 17.57 -3.30 19.35
C VAL A 200 18.44 -3.79 18.20
N ASN A 201 18.71 -5.10 18.11
CA ASN A 201 19.56 -5.66 17.07
C ASN A 201 19.00 -5.43 15.65
N GLU A 202 17.68 -5.50 15.47
CA GLU A 202 17.03 -5.22 14.19
C GLU A 202 17.11 -3.74 13.80
N LEU A 203 16.93 -2.83 14.76
CA LEU A 203 17.08 -1.39 14.54
C LEU A 203 18.54 -1.01 14.26
N GLU A 204 19.51 -1.61 14.96
CA GLU A 204 20.94 -1.40 14.68
C GLU A 204 21.30 -1.77 13.23
N LYS A 205 20.74 -2.87 12.71
CA LYS A 205 20.94 -3.25 11.31
C LYS A 205 20.33 -2.23 10.35
N LYS A 206 19.15 -1.68 10.68
CA LYS A 206 18.50 -0.65 9.86
C LYS A 206 19.26 0.67 9.89
N VAL A 207 19.72 1.12 11.05
CA VAL A 207 20.54 2.33 11.18
C VAL A 207 21.82 2.20 10.36
N LYS A 208 22.55 1.08 10.48
CA LYS A 208 23.75 0.85 9.65
C LYS A 208 23.47 0.90 8.15
N LEU A 209 22.33 0.34 7.73
CA LEU A 209 21.95 0.40 6.32
C LEU A 209 21.55 1.81 5.88
N ALA A 210 20.82 2.54 6.73
CA ALA A 210 20.42 3.92 6.48
C ALA A 210 21.64 4.86 6.44
N GLU A 211 22.65 4.64 7.29
CA GLU A 211 23.93 5.38 7.26
C GLU A 211 24.62 5.19 5.90
N VAL A 212 24.76 3.94 5.44
CA VAL A 212 25.34 3.65 4.12
C VAL A 212 24.55 4.30 2.98
N LEU A 213 23.23 4.40 3.12
CA LEU A 213 22.38 4.99 2.08
C LEU A 213 22.37 6.52 2.12
N TRP A 214 22.40 7.17 3.28
CA TRP A 214 21.97 8.57 3.40
C TRP A 214 22.97 9.51 4.09
N ALA A 215 23.98 9.00 4.82
CA ALA A 215 25.01 9.82 5.45
C ALA A 215 26.04 10.31 4.41
#